data_AF-A0A5J4N6J1-F1
#
_entry.id   AF-A0A5J4N6J1-F1
#
_cell.length_a   1.000
_cell.length_b   1.000
_cell.length_c   1.000
_cell.angle_alpha   90.00
_cell.angle_beta   90.00
_cell.angle_gamma   90.00
#
_symmetry.space_group_name_H-M   'P 1'
#
loop_
_entity.id
_entity.type
_entity.pdbx_description
1 polymer ?
#
loop_
_entity_poly.entity_id
_entity_poly.type
_entity_poly.pdbx_seq_one_letter_code
_entity_poly.pdbx_strand_id
1 'polypeptide(L)'
;MELRLHSFNNWPWSDAWLIRFVRQMFIDLEFVSLFELPLDRLDTWLCDVYRRYNRVPFHNYKHAFMVTQMAYVLIWEANLTENLEKLEQMILLVSAISHDLDHPGFNNAYQINAGTELAIRYNDQSPLENHHSAMAFDVLSHPESNPFDHLEEPVLKRMREGII
;
A
#
# COMPACT_ATOMS: atom_id res chain seq x y z
N MET A 1 2.94 20.81 -6.00
CA MET A 1 3.45 20.19 -4.75
C MET A 1 4.64 19.31 -5.11
N GLU A 2 5.76 19.41 -4.40
CA GLU A 2 7.01 18.66 -4.73
C GLU A 2 6.82 17.14 -4.80
N LEU A 3 5.83 16.59 -4.09
CA LEU A 3 5.46 15.17 -4.13
C LEU A 3 5.08 14.64 -5.52
N ARG A 4 4.73 15.50 -6.48
CA ARG A 4 4.44 15.12 -7.87
C ARG A 4 5.69 14.99 -8.75
N LEU A 5 6.87 15.31 -8.22
CA LEU A 5 8.12 15.21 -8.96
C LEU A 5 8.77 13.86 -8.69
N HIS A 6 9.27 13.21 -9.74
CA HIS A 6 10.14 12.02 -9.62
C HIS A 6 11.45 12.30 -8.84
N SER A 7 11.80 13.59 -8.69
CA SER A 7 12.97 14.06 -7.93
C SER A 7 12.68 14.35 -6.45
N PHE A 8 11.48 14.02 -5.95
CA PHE A 8 11.11 14.23 -4.55
C PHE A 8 12.09 13.52 -3.60
N ASN A 9 12.71 14.29 -2.70
CA ASN A 9 13.65 13.75 -1.72
C ASN A 9 12.94 13.40 -0.40
N ASN A 10 12.72 12.11 -0.16
CA ASN A 10 12.09 11.62 1.07
C ASN A 10 13.07 11.50 2.26
N TRP A 11 14.38 11.61 2.05
CA TRP A 11 15.39 11.39 3.09
C TRP A 11 15.29 12.30 4.32
N PRO A 12 15.05 13.62 4.17
CA PRO A 12 14.96 14.55 5.30
C PRO A 12 13.71 14.38 6.17
N TRP A 13 12.71 13.64 5.71
CA TRP A 13 11.40 13.56 6.36
C TRP A 13 11.31 12.35 7.30
N SER A 14 10.71 12.58 8.47
CA SER A 14 10.36 11.51 9.42
C SER A 14 9.21 10.65 8.90
N ASP A 15 9.08 9.42 9.38
CA ASP A 15 7.98 8.50 9.03
C ASP A 15 6.59 9.14 9.22
N ALA A 16 6.39 9.94 10.27
CA ALA A 16 5.13 10.66 10.51
C ALA A 16 4.77 11.65 9.38
N TRP A 17 5.77 12.24 8.74
CA TRP A 17 5.57 13.09 7.56
C TRP A 17 5.28 12.26 6.32
N LEU A 18 5.96 11.13 6.15
CA LEU A 18 5.72 10.21 5.04
C LEU A 18 4.26 9.69 5.05
N ILE A 19 3.73 9.32 6.23
CA ILE A 19 2.31 8.95 6.40
C ILE A 19 1.39 10.08 5.94
N ARG A 20 1.66 11.33 6.36
CA ARG A 20 0.87 12.51 5.95
C ARG A 20 0.96 12.80 4.47
N PHE A 21 2.09 12.51 3.83
CA PHE A 21 2.25 12.64 2.39
C PHE A 21 1.41 11.62 1.64
N VAL A 22 1.34 10.36 2.09
CA VAL A 22 0.42 9.36 1.50
C VAL A 22 -1.03 9.81 1.66
N ARG A 23 -1.43 10.29 2.85
CA ARG A 23 -2.75 10.89 3.06
C ARG A 23 -3.03 12.03 2.08
N GLN A 24 -2.06 12.90 1.83
CA GLN A 24 -2.20 13.99 0.87
C GLN A 24 -2.34 13.46 -0.57
N MET A 25 -1.68 12.36 -0.95
CA MET A 25 -1.88 11.74 -2.27
C MET A 25 -3.32 11.26 -2.47
N PHE A 26 -3.94 10.65 -1.45
CA PHE A 26 -5.35 10.25 -1.50
C PHE A 26 -6.30 11.43 -1.69
N ILE A 27 -6.01 12.57 -1.05
CA ILE A 27 -6.78 13.81 -1.20
C ILE A 27 -6.58 14.40 -2.59
N ASP A 28 -5.31 14.51 -3.03
CA ASP A 28 -4.93 15.11 -4.31
C ASP A 28 -5.48 14.34 -5.52
N LEU A 29 -5.59 13.01 -5.42
CA LEU A 29 -6.18 12.16 -6.44
C LEU A 29 -7.72 12.09 -6.35
N GLU A 30 -8.30 12.85 -5.41
CA GLU A 30 -9.75 12.96 -5.16
C GLU A 30 -10.40 11.68 -4.63
N PHE A 31 -9.63 10.70 -4.16
CA PHE A 31 -10.18 9.45 -3.64
C PHE A 31 -11.07 9.69 -2.43
N VAL A 32 -10.64 10.58 -1.53
CA VAL A 32 -11.41 10.92 -0.31
C VAL A 32 -12.79 11.46 -0.65
N SER A 33 -12.88 12.39 -1.62
CA SER A 33 -14.15 13.00 -2.01
C SER A 33 -15.01 12.09 -2.89
N LEU A 34 -14.41 11.30 -3.79
CA LEU A 34 -15.15 10.47 -4.73
C LEU A 34 -15.67 9.17 -4.13
N PHE A 35 -14.94 8.59 -3.17
CA PHE A 35 -15.32 7.35 -2.48
C PHE A 35 -15.81 7.61 -1.05
N GLU A 36 -15.97 8.87 -0.65
CA GLU A 36 -16.45 9.28 0.67
C GLU A 36 -15.62 8.66 1.82
N LEU A 37 -14.30 8.59 1.66
CA LEU A 37 -13.42 7.94 2.63
C LEU A 37 -13.37 8.73 3.96
N PRO A 38 -13.71 8.13 5.11
CA PRO A 38 -13.59 8.81 6.40
C PRO A 38 -12.11 9.08 6.72
N LEU A 39 -11.75 10.37 6.89
CA LEU A 39 -10.35 10.79 7.05
C LEU A 39 -9.70 10.22 8.32
N ASP A 40 -10.46 10.04 9.39
CA ASP A 40 -10.02 9.43 10.65
C ASP A 40 -9.71 7.94 10.48
N ARG A 41 -10.53 7.20 9.72
CA ARG A 41 -10.26 5.81 9.36
C ARG A 41 -9.06 5.70 8.42
N LEU A 42 -8.94 6.62 7.45
CA LEU A 42 -7.78 6.67 6.56
C LEU A 42 -6.47 6.90 7.35
N ASP A 43 -6.48 7.85 8.29
CA ASP A 43 -5.33 8.13 9.15
C ASP A 43 -4.96 6.91 10.02
N THR A 44 -5.96 6.20 10.55
CA THR A 44 -5.76 4.98 11.35
C THR A 44 -5.20 3.85 10.49
N TRP A 45 -5.78 3.60 9.31
CA TRP A 45 -5.31 2.61 8.36
C TRP A 45 -3.86 2.83 7.94
N LEU A 46 -3.49 4.07 7.59
CA LEU A 46 -2.11 4.39 7.22
C LEU A 46 -1.12 4.16 8.38
N CYS A 47 -1.55 4.40 9.63
CA CYS A 47 -0.74 4.08 10.80
C CYS A 47 -0.62 2.56 11.01
N ASP A 48 -1.66 1.78 10.74
CA ASP A 48 -1.62 0.32 10.87
C ASP A 48 -0.74 -0.31 9.77
N VAL A 49 -0.84 0.17 8.53
CA VAL A 49 0.09 -0.17 7.44
C VAL A 49 1.53 0.12 7.85
N TYR A 50 1.82 1.32 8.37
CA TYR A 50 3.15 1.67 8.88
C TYR A 50 3.66 0.68 9.94
N ARG A 51 2.81 0.32 10.92
CA ARG A 51 3.16 -0.59 12.02
C ARG A 51 3.48 -2.02 11.55
N ARG A 52 2.99 -2.41 10.36
CA ARG A 52 3.25 -3.72 9.77
C ARG A 52 4.49 -3.77 8.88
N TYR A 53 5.20 -2.66 8.71
CA TYR A 53 6.53 -2.70 8.08
C TYR A 53 7.63 -2.98 9.11
N ASN A 54 8.41 -4.03 8.85
CA ASN A 54 9.55 -4.37 9.68
C ASN A 54 10.71 -3.39 9.53
N ARG A 55 11.50 -3.26 10.60
CA ARG A 55 12.74 -2.47 10.60
C ARG A 55 13.89 -3.25 9.97
N VAL A 56 13.82 -3.47 8.66
CA VAL A 56 14.88 -4.09 7.85
C VAL A 56 15.62 -3.03 7.02
N PRO A 57 16.86 -3.28 6.55
CA PRO A 57 17.65 -2.25 5.88
C PRO A 57 17.04 -1.65 4.60
N PHE A 58 16.24 -2.44 3.86
CA PHE A 58 15.69 -2.02 2.56
C PHE A 58 14.15 -2.07 2.49
N HIS A 59 13.53 -3.26 2.51
CA HIS A 59 12.07 -3.48 2.41
C HIS A 59 11.32 -3.04 3.68
N ASN A 60 11.43 -1.76 4.02
CA ASN A 60 10.81 -1.09 5.17
C ASN A 60 9.79 -0.06 4.67
N TYR A 61 9.14 0.66 5.60
CA TYR A 61 8.12 1.65 5.25
C TYR A 61 8.63 2.75 4.30
N LYS A 62 9.92 3.11 4.39
CA LYS A 62 10.49 4.15 3.53
C LYS A 62 10.57 3.67 2.07
N HIS A 63 10.84 2.40 1.84
CA HIS A 63 10.73 1.77 0.52
C HIS A 63 9.28 1.74 0.02
N ALA A 64 8.33 1.31 0.86
CA ALA A 64 6.91 1.35 0.52
C ALA A 64 6.43 2.75 0.11
N PHE A 65 6.87 3.78 0.85
CA PHE A 65 6.61 5.16 0.51
C PHE A 65 7.21 5.55 -0.85
N MET A 66 8.44 5.16 -1.17
CA MET A 66 9.07 5.47 -2.46
C MET A 66 8.28 4.85 -3.63
N VAL A 67 7.85 3.59 -3.49
CA VAL A 67 7.00 2.92 -4.49
C VAL A 67 5.65 3.64 -4.64
N THR A 68 5.02 4.00 -3.52
CA THR A 68 3.74 4.74 -3.50
C THR A 68 3.86 6.12 -4.13
N GLN A 69 4.93 6.86 -3.81
CA GLN A 69 5.18 8.18 -4.35
C GLN A 69 5.48 8.12 -5.85
N MET A 70 6.23 7.12 -6.32
CA MET A 70 6.45 6.90 -7.75
C MET A 70 5.14 6.53 -8.46
N ALA A 71 4.30 5.67 -7.89
CA ALA A 71 2.98 5.36 -8.43
C ALA A 71 2.11 6.63 -8.54
N TYR A 72 2.11 7.48 -7.52
CA TYR A 72 1.45 8.78 -7.54
C TYR A 72 1.98 9.70 -8.65
N VAL A 73 3.30 9.77 -8.86
CA VAL A 73 3.91 10.54 -9.97
C VAL A 73 3.44 9.99 -11.31
N LEU A 74 3.49 8.67 -11.51
CA LEU A 74 3.08 8.04 -12.76
C LEU A 74 1.60 8.29 -13.08
N ILE A 75 0.73 8.34 -12.06
CA ILE A 75 -0.68 8.66 -12.27
C ILE A 75 -0.83 10.03 -12.96
N TRP A 76 -0.06 11.03 -12.54
CA TRP A 76 -0.09 12.37 -13.12
C TRP A 76 0.72 12.52 -14.41
N GLU A 77 1.96 12.04 -14.44
CA GLU A 77 2.90 12.31 -15.54
C GLU A 77 2.68 11.39 -16.74
N ALA A 78 2.24 10.14 -16.54
CA ALA A 78 1.98 9.19 -17.63
C ALA A 78 0.54 9.26 -18.15
N ASN A 79 -0.19 10.33 -17.82
CA ASN A 79 -1.58 10.54 -18.22
C ASN A 79 -2.52 9.37 -17.84
N LEU A 80 -2.23 8.66 -16.74
CA LEU A 80 -3.08 7.55 -16.29
C LEU A 80 -4.42 8.05 -15.77
N THR A 81 -4.52 9.33 -15.38
CA THR A 81 -5.80 9.97 -15.04
C THR A 81 -6.84 9.88 -16.16
N GLU A 82 -6.42 9.77 -17.43
CA GLU A 82 -7.32 9.62 -18.58
C GLU A 82 -7.51 8.16 -19.01
N ASN A 83 -6.65 7.24 -18.54
CA ASN A 83 -6.59 5.86 -19.02
C ASN A 83 -7.00 4.82 -17.97
N LEU A 84 -7.03 5.20 -16.70
CA LEU A 84 -7.46 4.36 -15.58
C LEU A 84 -8.65 4.98 -14.89
N GLU A 85 -9.62 4.15 -14.52
CA GLU A 85 -10.70 4.57 -13.66
C GLU A 85 -10.16 5.00 -12.28
N LYS A 86 -10.87 5.89 -11.59
CA LYS A 86 -10.45 6.35 -10.26
C LYS A 86 -10.28 5.20 -9.26
N LEU A 87 -11.08 4.14 -9.40
CA LEU A 87 -10.95 2.94 -8.59
C LEU A 87 -9.62 2.20 -8.86
N GLU A 88 -9.21 2.11 -10.12
CA GLU A 88 -7.95 1.45 -10.52
C GLU A 88 -6.73 2.23 -10.06
N GLN A 89 -6.82 3.57 -10.10
CA GLN A 89 -5.79 4.45 -9.52
C GLN A 89 -5.70 4.26 -7.99
N MET A 90 -6.84 4.10 -7.30
CA MET A 90 -6.87 3.85 -5.86
C MET A 90 -6.30 2.47 -5.54
N ILE A 91 -6.67 1.43 -6.29
CA ILE A 91 -6.09 0.08 -6.20
C ILE A 91 -4.57 0.16 -6.35
N LEU A 92 -4.07 0.83 -7.38
CA LEU A 92 -2.63 0.99 -7.61
C LEU A 92 -1.91 1.59 -6.38
N LEU A 93 -2.48 2.65 -5.79
CA LEU A 93 -1.86 3.32 -4.64
C LEU A 93 -1.94 2.49 -3.36
N VAL A 94 -3.06 1.79 -3.12
CA VAL A 94 -3.26 0.87 -1.99
C VAL A 94 -2.31 -0.33 -2.11
N SER A 95 -2.17 -0.92 -3.29
CA SER A 95 -1.21 -1.99 -3.55
C SER A 95 0.23 -1.51 -3.32
N ALA A 96 0.60 -0.34 -3.86
CA ALA A 96 1.94 0.21 -3.71
C ALA A 96 2.38 0.39 -2.24
N ILE A 97 1.49 0.93 -1.39
CA ILE A 97 1.81 1.13 0.03
C ILE A 97 1.78 -0.15 0.86
N SER A 98 1.20 -1.24 0.32
CA SER A 98 1.00 -2.51 1.03
C SER A 98 1.85 -3.67 0.51
N HIS A 99 2.58 -3.51 -0.61
CA HIS A 99 3.16 -4.62 -1.36
C HIS A 99 4.24 -5.44 -0.63
N ASP A 100 4.83 -4.89 0.44
CA ASP A 100 5.97 -5.47 1.18
C ASP A 100 5.66 -5.58 2.69
N LEU A 101 4.39 -5.61 3.07
CA LEU A 101 3.97 -5.67 4.47
C LEU A 101 4.56 -6.89 5.19
N ASP A 102 5.17 -6.67 6.34
CA ASP A 102 5.84 -7.69 7.17
C ASP A 102 7.00 -8.42 6.45
N HIS A 103 7.66 -7.78 5.49
CA HIS A 103 8.84 -8.36 4.84
C HIS A 103 9.98 -8.66 5.85
N PRO A 104 10.51 -9.91 5.92
CA PRO A 104 11.44 -10.33 6.98
C PRO A 104 12.91 -9.93 6.71
N GLY A 105 13.20 -9.39 5.52
CA GLY A 105 14.54 -8.98 5.11
C GLY A 105 15.30 -10.04 4.32
N PHE A 106 14.67 -11.18 4.05
CA PHE A 106 15.19 -12.27 3.22
C PHE A 106 14.19 -12.63 2.14
N ASN A 107 14.66 -12.85 0.91
CA ASN A 107 13.81 -13.12 -0.26
C ASN A 107 13.22 -14.54 -0.28
N ASN A 108 12.35 -14.82 -1.25
CA ASN A 108 11.70 -16.12 -1.42
C ASN A 108 12.69 -17.29 -1.54
N ALA A 109 13.84 -17.10 -2.20
CA ALA A 109 14.86 -18.15 -2.31
C ALA A 109 15.38 -18.57 -0.93
N TYR A 110 15.58 -17.63 -0.01
CA TYR A 110 15.90 -17.96 1.38
C TYR A 110 14.74 -18.68 2.07
N GLN A 111 13.50 -18.16 1.96
CA GLN A 111 12.33 -18.75 2.61
C GLN A 111 12.18 -20.24 2.26
N ILE A 112 12.30 -20.56 0.97
CA ILE A 112 12.17 -21.91 0.40
C ILE A 112 13.35 -22.78 0.82
N ASN A 113 14.59 -22.34 0.59
CA ASN A 113 15.78 -23.15 0.88
C ASN A 113 15.94 -23.44 2.38
N ALA A 114 15.50 -22.51 3.25
CA ALA A 114 15.55 -22.68 4.69
C ALA A 114 14.33 -23.42 5.27
N GLY A 115 13.33 -23.77 4.45
CA GLY A 115 12.12 -24.47 4.90
C GLY A 115 11.33 -23.68 5.95
N THR A 116 11.25 -22.36 5.77
CA THR A 116 10.58 -21.45 6.72
C THR A 116 9.07 -21.69 6.78
N GLU A 117 8.42 -21.19 7.84
CA GLU A 117 6.97 -21.27 7.97
C GLU A 117 6.22 -20.64 6.78
N LEU A 118 6.71 -19.52 6.25
CA LEU A 118 6.10 -18.86 5.08
C LEU A 118 6.19 -19.76 3.84
N ALA A 119 7.34 -20.37 3.59
CA ALA A 119 7.50 -21.29 2.46
C ALA A 119 6.56 -22.50 2.57
N ILE A 120 6.47 -23.10 3.76
CA ILE A 120 5.54 -24.22 4.02
C ILE A 120 4.08 -23.78 3.84
N ARG A 121 3.71 -22.64 4.43
CA ARG A 121 2.33 -22.11 4.39
C ARG A 121 1.85 -21.84 2.96
N TYR A 122 2.74 -21.29 2.12
CA TYR A 122 2.42 -20.92 0.74
C TYR A 122 2.93 -21.91 -0.30
N ASN A 123 3.36 -23.11 0.11
CA ASN A 123 3.77 -24.21 -0.76
C ASN A 123 4.81 -23.78 -1.81
N ASP A 124 5.80 -22.99 -1.39
CA ASP A 124 6.86 -22.40 -2.23
C ASP A 124 6.36 -21.49 -3.38
N GLN A 125 5.06 -21.18 -3.45
CA GLN A 125 4.47 -20.30 -4.47
C GLN A 125 4.42 -18.85 -3.96
N SER A 126 5.37 -18.02 -4.41
CA SER A 126 5.50 -16.62 -3.98
C SER A 126 5.24 -16.39 -2.48
N PRO A 127 6.00 -17.06 -1.56
CA PRO A 127 5.68 -17.02 -0.14
C PRO A 127 5.57 -15.63 0.46
N LEU A 128 6.46 -14.71 0.07
CA LEU A 128 6.47 -13.35 0.59
C LEU A 128 5.31 -12.53 0.03
N GLU A 129 5.06 -12.57 -1.28
CA GLU A 129 4.03 -11.75 -1.92
C GLU A 129 2.62 -12.17 -1.46
N ASN A 130 2.39 -13.48 -1.28
CA ASN A 130 1.15 -13.96 -0.66
C ASN A 130 1.01 -13.50 0.81
N HIS A 131 2.12 -13.47 1.56
CA HIS A 131 2.13 -12.97 2.93
C HIS A 131 1.83 -11.47 3.00
N HIS A 132 2.45 -10.66 2.13
CA HIS A 132 2.22 -9.21 2.05
C HIS A 132 0.75 -8.92 1.75
N SER A 133 0.19 -9.62 0.76
CA SER A 133 -1.24 -9.51 0.41
C SER A 133 -2.14 -9.92 1.58
N ALA A 134 -1.84 -11.04 2.26
CA ALA A 134 -2.58 -11.47 3.45
C ALA A 134 -2.53 -10.41 4.57
N MET A 135 -1.38 -9.77 4.79
CA MET A 135 -1.22 -8.68 5.77
C MET A 135 -2.01 -7.43 5.37
N ALA A 136 -2.07 -7.09 4.09
CA ALA A 136 -2.87 -5.96 3.60
C ALA A 136 -4.36 -6.14 3.96
N PHE A 137 -4.91 -7.35 3.72
CA PHE A 137 -6.30 -7.65 4.05
C PHE A 137 -6.54 -7.89 5.55
N ASP A 138 -5.54 -8.34 6.31
CA ASP A 138 -5.61 -8.38 7.77
C ASP A 138 -5.84 -6.96 8.33
N VAL A 139 -5.05 -5.98 7.88
CA VAL A 139 -5.24 -4.57 8.30
C VAL A 139 -6.65 -4.07 7.94
N LEU A 140 -7.13 -4.38 6.73
CA LEU A 140 -8.47 -3.98 6.26
C LEU A 140 -9.63 -4.76 6.92
N SER A 141 -9.36 -5.87 7.60
CA SER A 141 -10.39 -6.68 8.26
C SER A 141 -10.95 -6.04 9.54
N HIS A 142 -10.32 -4.97 10.04
CA HIS A 142 -10.73 -4.24 11.24
C HIS A 142 -11.70 -3.11 10.84
N PRO A 143 -13.03 -3.24 11.04
CA PRO A 143 -13.99 -2.29 10.48
C PRO A 143 -13.82 -0.86 11.01
N GLU A 144 -13.42 -0.73 12.28
CA GLU A 144 -13.17 0.57 12.92
C GLU A 144 -12.01 1.36 12.30
N SER A 145 -11.11 0.69 11.57
CA SER A 145 -9.95 1.31 10.91
C SER A 145 -9.94 1.12 9.40
N ASN A 146 -10.97 0.51 8.80
CA ASN A 146 -11.05 0.32 7.35
C ASN A 146 -11.76 1.53 6.69
N PRO A 147 -11.07 2.35 5.88
CA PRO A 147 -11.69 3.51 5.23
C PRO A 147 -12.59 3.14 4.04
N PHE A 148 -12.68 1.85 3.67
CA PHE A 148 -13.40 1.36 2.50
C PHE A 148 -14.63 0.52 2.86
N ASP A 149 -14.88 0.21 4.14
CA ASP A 149 -15.90 -0.76 4.57
C ASP A 149 -17.34 -0.38 4.19
N HIS A 150 -17.61 0.90 3.96
CA HIS A 150 -18.91 1.42 3.52
C HIS A 150 -19.14 1.30 2.00
N LEU A 151 -18.10 0.99 1.21
CA LEU A 151 -18.24 0.83 -0.23
C LEU A 151 -19.05 -0.43 -0.56
N GLU A 152 -19.76 -0.38 -1.69
CA GLU A 152 -20.59 -1.52 -2.10
C GLU A 152 -19.74 -2.77 -2.36
N GLU A 153 -20.29 -3.95 -2.05
CA GLU A 153 -19.65 -5.25 -2.23
C GLU A 153 -19.00 -5.47 -3.62
N PRO A 154 -19.61 -5.08 -4.75
CA PRO A 154 -18.96 -5.20 -6.05
C PRO A 154 -17.67 -4.37 -6.18
N VAL A 155 -17.63 -3.19 -5.56
CA VAL A 155 -16.44 -2.32 -5.53
C VAL A 155 -15.36 -2.94 -4.66
N LEU A 156 -15.72 -3.38 -3.45
CA LEU A 156 -14.80 -4.06 -2.53
C LEU A 156 -14.19 -5.32 -3.14
N LYS A 157 -15.00 -6.10 -3.86
CA LYS A 157 -14.54 -7.29 -4.59
C LYS A 157 -13.53 -6.92 -5.69
N ARG A 158 -13.84 -5.91 -6.52
CA ARG A 158 -12.92 -5.44 -7.56
C ARG A 158 -11.63 -4.87 -6.99
N MET A 159 -11.71 -4.16 -5.86
CA MET A 159 -10.52 -3.71 -5.13
C MET A 159 -9.66 -4.89 -4.69
N ARG A 160 -10.27 -5.89 -4.06
CA ARG A 160 -9.55 -7.09 -3.62
C ARG A 160 -8.88 -7.81 -4.78
N GLU A 161 -9.59 -8.01 -5.89
CA GLU A 161 -9.07 -8.67 -7.09
C GLU A 161 -7.93 -7.89 -7.76
N GLY A 162 -7.96 -6.56 -7.71
CA GLY A 162 -6.88 -5.74 -8.26
C GLY A 162 -5.65 -5.60 -7.35
N ILE A 163 -5.80 -5.84 -6.04
CA ILE A 163 -4.71 -5.79 -5.05
C ILE A 163 -3.91 -7.10 -5.00
N ILE A 164 -4.55 -8.25 -5.24
CA ILE A 164 -3.96 -9.59 -5.25
C ILE A 164 -3.26 -9.85 -6.60
#